data_AF-A0A7J8FTX4-F1
#
_entry.id   AF-A0A7J8FTX4-F1
#
_cell.length_a   1.000
_cell.length_b   1.000
_cell.length_c   1.000
_cell.angle_alpha   90.00
_cell.angle_beta   90.00
_cell.angle_gamma   90.00
#
_symmetry.space_group_name_H-M   'P 1'
#
loop_
_entity.id
_entity.type
_entity.pdbx_description
1 polymer ?
#
loop_
_entity_poly.entity_id
_entity_poly.type
_entity_poly.pdbx_seq_one_letter_code
_entity_poly.pdbx_strand_id
1 'polypeptide(L)'
;MFLHSVNLWNLAFYAFMVFMATLGLWDVFFGFEENKCSMSYMFEYPEYQKIELPKKLAKRYPAYELYLYGEGSYAEEHKILPLTGIPVLFLPGNAGSYKQVRSIGSIALRKAEDIDFKYHFDFFSVNFNEELVALYGGSLQKQTKFVHECIKTILKLYKVRDKLANQ
;
A
#
# COMPACT_ATOMS: atom_id res chain seq x y z
N MET A 1 46.76 -25.87 46.38
CA MET A 1 46.29 -24.80 45.49
C MET A 1 44.83 -25.09 45.18
N PHE A 2 43.93 -24.25 45.69
CA PHE A 2 42.50 -24.52 45.86
C PHE A 2 41.76 -24.74 44.52
N LEU A 3 41.34 -25.98 44.25
CA LEU A 3 40.18 -26.21 43.38
C LEU A 3 38.93 -25.93 44.23
N HIS A 4 38.42 -24.71 44.12
CA HIS A 4 37.14 -24.32 44.70
C HIS A 4 36.05 -25.22 44.08
N SER A 5 35.28 -25.91 44.92
CA SER A 5 34.11 -26.71 44.53
C SER A 5 33.22 -25.88 43.59
N VAL A 6 33.15 -26.26 42.33
CA VAL A 6 32.27 -25.61 41.35
C VAL A 6 30.85 -25.88 41.79
N ASN A 7 30.13 -24.83 42.19
CA ASN A 7 28.74 -24.95 42.63
C ASN A 7 27.91 -25.55 41.49
N LEU A 8 27.31 -26.72 41.73
CA LEU A 8 26.52 -27.48 40.76
C LEU A 8 25.43 -26.61 40.08
N TRP A 9 24.87 -25.67 40.83
CA TRP A 9 23.89 -24.69 40.34
C TRP A 9 24.45 -23.74 39.28
N ASN A 10 25.69 -23.29 39.42
CA ASN A 10 26.32 -22.42 38.43
C ASN A 10 26.60 -23.19 37.13
N LEU A 11 27.03 -24.46 37.24
CA LEU A 11 27.23 -25.32 36.08
C LEU A 11 25.91 -25.55 35.31
N ALA A 12 24.83 -25.84 36.03
CA ALA A 12 23.50 -26.00 35.45
C ALA A 12 23.00 -24.73 34.75
N PHE A 13 23.23 -23.56 35.36
CA PHE A 13 22.87 -22.27 34.77
C PHE A 13 23.63 -22.00 33.47
N TYR A 14 24.95 -22.18 33.43
CA TYR A 14 25.74 -21.98 32.21
C TYR A 14 25.38 -22.99 31.11
N ALA A 15 25.11 -24.24 31.47
CA ALA A 15 24.66 -25.25 30.50
C ALA A 15 23.32 -24.87 29.87
N PHE A 16 22.37 -24.38 30.67
CA PHE A 16 21.09 -23.89 30.18
C PHE A 16 21.24 -22.67 29.27
N MET A 17 22.10 -21.71 29.63
CA MET A 17 22.39 -20.53 28.79
C MET A 17 23.02 -20.92 27.44
N VAL A 18 23.97 -21.86 27.45
CA VAL A 18 24.59 -22.36 26.21
C VAL A 18 23.55 -23.09 25.36
N PHE A 19 22.70 -23.91 25.96
CA PHE A 19 21.62 -24.61 25.26
C PHE A 19 20.61 -23.64 24.62
N MET A 20 20.19 -22.59 25.34
CA MET A 20 19.30 -21.57 24.76
C MET A 20 19.98 -20.78 23.64
N ALA A 21 21.27 -20.47 23.79
CA ALA A 21 22.05 -19.81 22.75
C ALA A 21 22.19 -20.70 21.50
N THR A 22 22.43 -22.01 21.65
CA THR A 22 22.53 -22.92 20.51
C THR A 22 21.18 -23.16 19.83
N LEU A 23 20.09 -23.21 20.58
CA LEU A 23 18.74 -23.25 20.01
C LEU A 23 18.43 -21.96 19.22
N GLY A 24 18.78 -20.79 19.76
CA GLY A 24 18.61 -19.52 19.06
C GLY A 24 19.47 -19.43 17.79
N LEU A 25 20.72 -19.90 17.84
CA LEU A 25 21.56 -20.01 16.65
C LEU A 25 20.96 -20.98 15.64
N TRP A 26 20.48 -22.14 16.09
CA TRP A 26 19.84 -23.10 15.20
C TRP A 26 18.61 -22.51 14.51
N ASP A 27 17.75 -21.80 15.24
CA ASP A 27 16.57 -21.13 14.69
C ASP A 27 16.94 -20.06 13.65
N VAL A 28 17.93 -19.20 13.97
CA VAL A 28 18.41 -18.17 13.02
C VAL A 28 19.02 -18.77 11.76
N PHE A 29 19.75 -19.87 11.88
CA PHE A 29 20.47 -20.47 10.75
C PHE A 29 19.70 -21.55 9.99
N PHE A 30 18.65 -22.14 10.57
CA PHE A 30 17.93 -23.26 9.97
C PHE A 30 16.40 -23.11 10.01
N GLY A 31 15.86 -22.12 10.73
CA GLY A 31 14.44 -21.75 10.75
C GLY A 31 14.02 -20.96 9.51
N PHE A 32 14.46 -21.36 8.32
CA PHE A 32 14.04 -20.70 7.09
C PHE A 32 12.61 -21.09 6.75
N GLU A 33 11.73 -20.10 6.70
CA GLU A 33 10.40 -20.27 6.17
C GLU A 33 10.46 -20.33 4.63
N GLU A 34 9.80 -21.32 4.02
CA GLU A 34 9.76 -21.41 2.56
C GLU A 34 9.13 -20.15 1.97
N ASN A 35 9.70 -19.64 0.87
CA ASN A 35 9.17 -18.47 0.19
C ASN A 35 7.81 -18.82 -0.46
N LYS A 36 6.72 -18.47 0.23
CA LYS A 36 5.34 -18.59 -0.29
C LYS A 36 4.94 -17.41 -1.19
N CYS A 37 5.82 -16.43 -1.40
CA CYS A 37 5.54 -15.28 -2.27
C CYS A 37 5.79 -15.65 -3.73
N SER A 38 4.79 -15.43 -4.57
CA SER A 38 4.95 -15.38 -6.03
C SER A 38 5.33 -13.96 -6.46
N MET A 39 6.13 -13.83 -7.51
CA MET A 39 6.40 -12.54 -8.13
C MET A 39 5.10 -11.91 -8.64
N SER A 40 4.89 -10.63 -8.33
CA SER A 40 3.82 -9.85 -8.92
C SER A 40 4.25 -9.33 -10.29
N TYR A 41 3.69 -9.91 -11.34
CA TYR A 41 3.90 -9.40 -12.70
C TYR A 41 2.81 -8.43 -13.05
N MET A 42 3.21 -7.31 -13.63
CA MET A 42 2.28 -6.38 -14.24
C MET A 42 1.83 -6.95 -15.59
N PHE A 43 0.52 -6.93 -15.85
CA PHE A 43 -0.03 -7.56 -17.05
C PHE A 43 0.16 -6.68 -18.28
N GLU A 44 -0.20 -5.40 -18.14
CA GLU A 44 -0.20 -4.41 -19.22
C GLU A 44 0.41 -3.09 -18.73
N TYR A 45 0.66 -2.14 -19.62
CA TYR A 45 1.29 -0.87 -19.26
C TYR A 45 0.46 -0.11 -18.21
N PRO A 46 1.10 0.47 -17.17
CA PRO A 46 0.39 1.14 -16.10
C PRO A 46 -0.05 2.51 -16.59
N GLU A 47 -1.31 2.82 -16.35
CA GLU A 47 -1.92 4.07 -16.72
C GLU A 47 -2.38 4.79 -15.46
N TYR A 48 -2.15 6.11 -15.44
CA TYR A 48 -2.51 6.97 -14.32
C TYR A 48 -3.38 8.11 -14.83
N GLN A 49 -4.69 7.90 -14.76
CA GLN A 49 -5.65 8.90 -15.20
C GLN A 49 -5.80 9.97 -14.12
N LYS A 50 -5.46 11.21 -14.46
CA LYS A 50 -5.61 12.34 -13.55
C LYS A 50 -7.09 12.65 -13.33
N ILE A 51 -7.53 12.66 -12.08
CA ILE A 51 -8.88 13.04 -11.70
C ILE A 51 -8.97 14.57 -11.61
N GLU A 52 -9.98 15.14 -12.27
CA GLU A 52 -10.23 16.57 -12.20
C GLU A 52 -10.74 16.98 -10.82
N LEU A 53 -9.92 17.73 -10.09
CA LEU A 53 -10.27 18.28 -8.79
C LEU A 53 -11.09 19.57 -8.95
N PRO A 54 -12.00 19.89 -8.00
CA PRO A 54 -12.69 21.16 -8.00
C PRO A 54 -11.71 22.34 -8.08
N LYS A 55 -11.97 23.35 -8.93
CA LYS A 55 -11.06 24.50 -9.18
C LYS A 55 -10.53 25.15 -7.90
N LYS A 56 -11.37 25.28 -6.86
CA LYS A 56 -10.98 25.82 -5.54
C LYS A 56 -9.93 24.94 -4.83
N LEU A 57 -10.05 23.63 -4.95
CA LEU A 57 -9.14 22.65 -4.37
C LEU A 57 -7.80 22.64 -5.12
N ALA A 58 -7.84 22.54 -6.45
CA ALA A 58 -6.65 22.60 -7.30
C ALA A 58 -5.85 23.89 -7.08
N LYS A 59 -6.52 25.04 -6.91
CA LYS A 59 -5.86 26.31 -6.57
C LYS A 59 -5.23 26.31 -5.17
N ARG A 60 -5.85 25.63 -4.20
CA ARG A 60 -5.36 25.56 -2.81
C ARG A 60 -4.16 24.60 -2.66
N TYR A 61 -4.13 23.53 -3.44
CA TYR A 61 -3.09 22.50 -3.41
C TYR A 61 -2.51 22.27 -4.81
N PRO A 62 -1.81 23.25 -5.40
CA PRO A 62 -1.37 23.18 -6.80
C PRO A 62 -0.32 22.08 -7.07
N ALA A 63 0.39 21.64 -6.02
CA ALA A 63 1.38 20.57 -6.11
C ALA A 63 0.79 19.17 -5.90
N TYR A 64 -0.47 19.06 -5.43
CA TYR A 64 -1.05 17.76 -5.11
C TYR A 64 -2.09 17.35 -6.13
N GLU A 65 -2.10 16.06 -6.45
CA GLU A 65 -2.94 15.50 -7.50
C GLU A 65 -3.57 14.20 -7.04
N LEU A 66 -4.64 13.80 -7.72
CA LEU A 66 -5.34 12.55 -7.51
C LEU A 66 -5.37 11.80 -8.85
N TYR A 67 -4.99 10.54 -8.82
CA TYR A 67 -4.97 9.66 -9.97
C TYR A 67 -5.87 8.44 -9.75
N LEU A 68 -6.47 7.94 -10.82
CA LEU A 68 -7.02 6.59 -10.91
C LEU A 68 -6.00 5.71 -11.65
N TYR A 69 -5.64 4.60 -11.04
CA TYR A 69 -4.73 3.60 -11.59
C TYR A 69 -5.50 2.54 -12.38
N GLY A 70 -4.97 2.17 -13.55
CA GLY A 70 -5.40 1.01 -14.33
C GLY A 70 -4.25 0.46 -15.17
N GLU A 71 -4.48 -0.65 -15.86
CA GLU A 71 -3.51 -1.25 -16.78
C GLU A 71 -4.17 -1.47 -18.15
N GLY A 72 -3.45 -1.13 -19.22
CA GLY A 72 -3.84 -1.22 -20.64
C GLY A 72 -5.35 -1.09 -20.92
N SER A 73 -6.01 -2.15 -21.40
CA SER A 73 -7.41 -2.11 -21.85
C SER A 73 -8.39 -1.70 -20.75
N TYR A 74 -8.15 -2.14 -19.50
CA TYR A 74 -8.96 -1.76 -18.34
C TYR A 74 -8.84 -0.25 -18.03
N ALA A 75 -7.65 0.32 -18.23
CA ALA A 75 -7.47 1.77 -18.09
C ALA A 75 -8.16 2.58 -19.19
N GLU A 76 -8.31 2.02 -20.39
CA GLU A 76 -9.10 2.64 -21.46
C GLU A 76 -10.60 2.56 -21.16
N GLU A 77 -11.06 1.43 -20.64
CA GLU A 77 -12.45 1.22 -20.25
C GLU A 77 -12.91 2.25 -19.20
N HIS A 78 -12.06 2.55 -18.22
CA HIS A 78 -12.31 3.60 -17.21
C HIS A 78 -12.42 5.04 -17.76
N LYS A 79 -11.97 5.29 -18.99
CA LYS A 79 -12.20 6.59 -19.66
C LYS A 79 -13.64 6.74 -20.15
N ILE A 80 -14.35 5.62 -20.35
CA ILE A 80 -15.60 5.54 -21.10
C ILE A 80 -16.75 4.99 -20.22
N LEU A 81 -16.45 4.14 -19.23
CA LEU A 81 -17.41 3.45 -18.38
C LEU A 81 -17.36 3.90 -16.91
N PRO A 82 -18.49 3.86 -16.19
CA PRO A 82 -18.57 4.30 -14.81
C PRO A 82 -17.80 3.35 -13.88
N LEU A 83 -17.15 3.92 -12.86
CA LEU A 83 -16.48 3.17 -11.80
C LEU A 83 -17.49 2.33 -11.01
N THR A 84 -17.37 1.01 -11.10
CA THR A 84 -18.30 0.05 -10.44
C THR A 84 -17.67 -0.71 -9.28
N GLY A 85 -16.35 -0.60 -9.11
CA GLY A 85 -15.58 -1.34 -8.12
C GLY A 85 -15.63 -0.75 -6.72
N ILE A 86 -14.88 -1.41 -5.82
CA ILE A 86 -14.69 -0.96 -4.45
C ILE A 86 -13.57 0.10 -4.45
N PRO A 87 -13.82 1.36 -4.05
CA PRO A 87 -12.79 2.39 -4.08
C PRO A 87 -11.70 2.14 -3.04
N VAL A 88 -10.45 2.15 -3.48
CA VAL A 88 -9.25 2.07 -2.62
C VAL A 88 -8.42 3.34 -2.81
N LEU A 89 -8.06 4.02 -1.73
CA LEU A 89 -7.18 5.19 -1.79
C LEU A 89 -5.78 4.83 -1.27
N PHE A 90 -4.80 4.84 -2.16
CA PHE A 90 -3.39 4.68 -1.84
C PHE A 90 -2.74 6.02 -1.50
N LEU A 91 -2.04 6.04 -0.36
CA LEU A 91 -1.26 7.18 0.11
C LEU A 91 0.21 6.79 0.08
N PRO A 92 1.05 7.47 -0.72
CA PRO A 92 2.48 7.17 -0.74
C PRO A 92 3.14 7.60 0.57
N GLY A 93 4.28 6.97 0.87
CA GLY A 93 5.10 7.31 2.03
C GLY A 93 5.92 8.58 1.85
N ASN A 94 6.88 8.80 2.76
CA ASN A 94 7.84 9.91 2.67
C ASN A 94 8.64 9.88 1.37
N ALA A 95 8.67 10.99 0.63
CA ALA A 95 9.24 11.05 -0.73
C ALA A 95 8.70 9.94 -1.67
N GLY A 96 7.51 9.42 -1.37
CA GLY A 96 6.90 8.35 -2.11
C GLY A 96 6.18 8.89 -3.35
N SER A 97 6.33 8.17 -4.45
CA SER A 97 5.61 8.46 -5.69
C SER A 97 4.23 7.80 -5.67
N TYR A 98 3.22 8.47 -6.24
CA TYR A 98 1.89 7.88 -6.46
C TYR A 98 1.97 6.59 -7.30
N LYS A 99 3.03 6.43 -8.09
CA LYS A 99 3.26 5.24 -8.92
C LYS A 99 3.48 3.95 -8.12
N GLN A 100 3.78 4.05 -6.82
CA GLN A 100 3.96 2.90 -5.93
C GLN A 100 2.68 2.05 -5.78
N VAL A 101 1.50 2.60 -6.05
CA VAL A 101 0.24 1.85 -6.07
C VAL A 101 0.25 0.68 -7.07
N ARG A 102 1.13 0.72 -8.07
CA ARG A 102 1.21 -0.23 -9.17
C ARG A 102 1.27 -1.69 -8.72
N SER A 103 2.10 -2.02 -7.74
CA SER A 103 2.30 -3.42 -7.34
C SER A 103 1.03 -4.03 -6.72
N ILE A 104 0.33 -3.26 -5.87
CA ILE A 104 -0.90 -3.72 -5.23
C ILE A 104 -2.10 -3.67 -6.18
N GLY A 105 -2.20 -2.62 -7.02
CA GLY A 105 -3.25 -2.49 -8.02
C GLY A 105 -3.21 -3.64 -9.03
N SER A 106 -2.02 -4.00 -9.49
CA SER A 106 -1.85 -5.09 -10.47
C SER A 106 -2.28 -6.45 -9.92
N ILE A 107 -1.84 -6.81 -8.72
CA ILE A 107 -2.25 -8.08 -8.08
C ILE A 107 -3.75 -8.10 -7.78
N ALA A 108 -4.32 -6.98 -7.36
CA ALA A 108 -5.75 -6.90 -7.10
C ALA A 108 -6.57 -7.06 -8.39
N LEU A 109 -6.14 -6.47 -9.51
CA LEU A 109 -6.74 -6.68 -10.82
C LEU A 109 -6.68 -8.16 -11.23
N ARG A 110 -5.51 -8.80 -11.09
CA ARG A 110 -5.36 -10.23 -11.37
C ARG A 110 -6.28 -11.12 -10.54
N LYS A 111 -6.33 -10.86 -9.24
CA LYS A 111 -7.22 -11.61 -8.35
C LYS A 111 -8.69 -11.38 -8.66
N ALA A 112 -9.06 -10.20 -9.18
CA ALA A 112 -10.41 -9.93 -9.64
C ALA A 112 -10.71 -10.70 -10.94
N GLU A 113 -9.79 -10.71 -11.90
CA GLU A 113 -9.89 -11.51 -13.14
C GLU A 113 -10.07 -13.00 -12.83
N ASP A 114 -9.27 -13.56 -11.91
CA ASP A 114 -9.33 -14.97 -11.50
C ASP A 114 -10.70 -15.39 -10.93
N ILE A 115 -11.50 -14.44 -10.44
CA ILE A 115 -12.84 -14.66 -9.89
C ILE A 115 -13.95 -14.06 -10.76
N ASP A 116 -13.66 -13.80 -12.04
CA ASP A 116 -14.59 -13.24 -13.03
C ASP A 116 -15.19 -11.90 -12.56
N PHE A 117 -14.33 -11.02 -12.04
CA PHE A 117 -14.65 -9.67 -11.55
C PHE A 117 -15.78 -9.58 -10.52
N LYS A 118 -16.13 -10.71 -9.86
CA LYS A 118 -17.15 -10.74 -8.79
C LYS A 118 -16.90 -9.67 -7.72
N TYR A 119 -15.63 -9.41 -7.43
CA TYR A 119 -15.19 -8.25 -6.67
C TYR A 119 -13.95 -7.66 -7.36
N HIS A 120 -14.00 -6.37 -7.67
CA HIS A 120 -12.83 -5.62 -8.17
C HIS A 120 -12.67 -4.31 -7.42
N PHE A 121 -11.46 -3.76 -7.49
CA PHE A 121 -11.05 -2.59 -6.74
C PHE A 121 -10.61 -1.49 -7.70
N ASP A 122 -11.14 -0.29 -7.49
CA ASP A 122 -10.73 0.89 -8.23
C ASP A 122 -9.67 1.62 -7.40
N PHE A 123 -8.41 1.53 -7.83
CA PHE A 123 -7.29 2.10 -7.11
C PHE A 123 -7.11 3.57 -7.45
N PHE A 124 -7.37 4.43 -6.48
CA PHE A 124 -6.97 5.82 -6.50
C PHE A 124 -5.61 5.97 -5.83
N SER A 125 -4.80 6.90 -6.31
CA SER A 125 -3.52 7.24 -5.67
C SER A 125 -3.34 8.74 -5.58
N VAL A 126 -2.88 9.19 -4.42
CA VAL A 126 -2.54 10.60 -4.20
C VAL A 126 -1.10 10.86 -4.61
N ASN A 127 -0.87 11.97 -5.33
CA ASN A 127 0.46 12.53 -5.54
C ASN A 127 0.69 13.69 -4.55
N PHE A 128 1.64 13.52 -3.63
CA PHE A 128 2.09 14.57 -2.71
C PHE A 128 3.32 15.32 -3.22
N ASN A 129 3.65 15.22 -4.51
CA ASN A 129 4.85 15.81 -5.11
C ASN A 129 6.16 15.36 -4.42
N GLU A 130 6.17 14.10 -3.94
CA GLU A 130 7.34 13.48 -3.29
C GLU A 130 7.94 14.32 -2.15
N GLU A 131 7.09 15.06 -1.43
CA GLU A 131 7.51 15.89 -0.30
C GLU A 131 8.15 15.07 0.84
N LEU A 132 9.21 15.62 1.43
CA LEU A 132 9.97 15.02 2.54
C LEU A 132 9.29 15.25 3.90
N VAL A 133 8.16 14.57 4.13
CA VAL A 133 7.37 14.69 5.37
C VAL A 133 8.09 14.20 6.63
N ALA A 134 9.06 13.29 6.50
CA ALA A 134 9.85 12.80 7.63
C ALA A 134 10.75 13.90 8.25
N LEU A 135 11.12 14.91 7.44
CA LEU A 135 11.98 16.01 7.88
C LEU A 135 11.19 17.26 8.29
N TYR A 136 9.93 17.40 7.82
CA TYR A 136 9.09 18.55 8.12
C TYR A 136 7.62 18.17 8.34
N GLY A 137 7.20 18.17 9.61
CA GLY A 137 5.83 17.85 10.00
C GLY A 137 4.77 18.89 9.58
N GLY A 138 5.18 20.11 9.18
CA GLY A 138 4.23 21.14 8.74
C GLY A 138 3.49 20.78 7.44
N SER A 139 4.05 19.89 6.62
CA SER A 139 3.37 19.36 5.42
C SER A 139 2.25 18.37 5.77
N LEU A 140 2.32 17.68 6.91
CA LEU A 140 1.38 16.62 7.26
C LEU A 140 -0.06 17.14 7.36
N GLN A 141 -0.27 18.29 8.02
CA GLN A 141 -1.61 18.87 8.14
C GLN A 141 -2.20 19.28 6.78
N LYS A 142 -1.35 19.72 5.85
CA LYS A 142 -1.72 20.07 4.47
C LYS A 142 -2.14 18.81 3.70
N GLN A 143 -1.35 17.73 3.80
CA GLN A 143 -1.64 16.44 3.19
C GLN A 143 -2.93 15.83 3.74
N THR A 144 -3.13 15.83 5.05
CA THR A 144 -4.38 15.34 5.68
C THR A 144 -5.61 16.07 5.15
N LYS A 145 -5.56 17.40 5.06
CA LYS A 145 -6.67 18.20 4.52
C LYS A 145 -6.92 17.91 3.04
N PHE A 146 -5.85 17.69 2.26
CA PHE A 146 -5.99 17.32 0.86
C PHE A 146 -6.60 15.93 0.67
N VAL A 147 -6.15 14.94 1.43
CA VAL A 147 -6.69 13.57 1.42
C VAL A 147 -8.19 13.57 1.76
N HIS A 148 -8.61 14.34 2.75
CA HIS A 148 -10.03 14.49 3.09
C HIS A 148 -10.88 14.97 1.89
N GLU A 149 -10.35 15.92 1.12
CA GLU A 149 -11.03 16.42 -0.08
C GLU A 149 -10.96 15.41 -1.24
N CYS A 150 -9.91 14.59 -1.33
CA CYS A 150 -9.83 13.46 -2.26
C CYS A 150 -10.93 12.43 -1.96
N ILE A 151 -11.11 12.05 -0.69
CA ILE A 151 -12.17 11.11 -0.28
C ILE A 151 -13.55 11.63 -0.69
N LYS A 152 -13.84 12.92 -0.43
CA LYS A 152 -15.10 13.53 -0.87
C LYS A 152 -15.27 13.51 -2.38
N THR A 153 -14.19 13.70 -3.13
CA THR A 153 -14.20 13.69 -4.60
C THR A 153 -14.49 12.29 -5.12
N ILE A 154 -13.80 11.27 -4.58
CA ILE A 154 -14.04 9.85 -4.89
C ILE A 154 -15.49 9.49 -4.61
N LEU A 155 -16.00 9.74 -3.40
CA LEU A 155 -17.38 9.41 -3.05
C LEU A 155 -18.42 10.10 -3.95
N LYS A 156 -18.12 11.28 -4.52
CA LYS A 156 -19.01 11.92 -5.50
C LYS A 156 -19.03 11.17 -6.84
N LEU A 157 -17.90 10.64 -7.30
CA LEU A 157 -17.85 9.82 -8.53
C LEU A 157 -18.79 8.62 -8.41
N TYR A 158 -18.83 7.95 -7.24
CA TYR A 158 -19.74 6.82 -6.99
C TYR A 158 -21.20 7.22 -6.72
N LYS A 159 -21.48 8.40 -6.15
CA LYS A 159 -22.87 8.87 -5.97
C LYS A 159 -23.54 9.30 -7.26
N VAL A 160 -22.78 9.88 -8.19
CA VAL A 160 -23.30 10.21 -9.54
C VAL A 160 -23.77 8.94 -10.24
N ARG A 161 -23.02 7.84 -10.08
CA ARG A 161 -23.42 6.51 -10.56
C ARG A 161 -24.74 6.03 -9.98
N ASP A 162 -24.94 6.07 -8.66
CA ASP A 162 -26.21 5.61 -8.05
C ASP A 162 -27.43 6.33 -8.62
N LYS A 163 -27.26 7.55 -9.13
CA LYS A 163 -28.32 8.29 -9.82
C LYS A 163 -28.49 7.88 -11.29
N LEU A 164 -27.39 7.58 -12.00
CA LEU A 164 -27.42 7.16 -13.40
C LEU A 164 -27.88 5.70 -13.58
N ALA A 165 -27.65 4.83 -12.59
CA ALA A 165 -28.07 3.42 -12.64
C ALA A 165 -29.54 3.19 -12.22
N ASN A 166 -30.17 4.16 -11.56
CA ASN A 166 -31.57 4.12 -11.12
C ASN A 166 -32.51 4.93 -12.03
N GLN A 167 -32.05 5.25 -13.24
CA GLN A 167 -32.79 5.99 -14.25
C GLN A 167 -32.84 5.16 -15.54
#